data_AF-A0AA46S280-F1
#
_entry.id   AF-A0AA46S280-F1
#
_cell.length_a   1.000
_cell.length_b   1.000
_cell.length_c   1.000
_cell.angle_alpha   90.00
_cell.angle_beta   90.00
_cell.angle_gamma   90.00
#
_symmetry.space_group_name_H-M   'P 1'
#
loop_
_entity.id
_entity.type
_entity.pdbx_description
1 polymer ?
#
loop_
_entity_poly.entity_id
_entity_poly.type
_entity_poly.pdbx_seq_one_letter_code
_entity_poly.pdbx_strand_id
1 'polypeptide(L)'
;MKKTFLILELVFVIVILGILYTVFTPKLPNYKLDEVTNRVLIYLNYVRYKALIDDKFETEVSEWFKGRWTMKFMRCREDKGGGIYFTIYSETNDKGHTGQEESLKDPLTNKYIFTSNYCEKNSKNSPFVLLKNYDIEDVQVSCNATTSIGQISFGVDGKVYTQLTSENLELKKPCTIRFVSKTKEFRDIKIYPKTGYIEKIN
;
A
#
# COMPACT_ATOMS: atom_id res chain seq x y z
N MET A 1 -67.91 0.10 -8.29
CA MET A 1 -67.50 1.05 -7.23
C MET A 1 -66.04 1.44 -7.46
N LYS A 2 -65.75 2.70 -7.79
CA LYS A 2 -64.36 3.19 -7.83
C LYS A 2 -63.91 3.37 -6.38
N LYS A 3 -62.95 2.56 -5.91
CA LYS A 3 -62.33 2.75 -4.60
C LYS A 3 -61.39 3.94 -4.72
N THR A 4 -61.80 5.10 -4.20
CA THR A 4 -60.92 6.26 -4.09
C THR A 4 -59.89 5.95 -3.01
N PHE A 5 -58.62 5.94 -3.40
CA PHE A 5 -57.51 5.76 -2.47
C PHE A 5 -57.53 6.92 -1.46
N LEU A 6 -57.51 6.63 -0.17
CA LEU A 6 -57.49 7.68 0.85
C LEU A 6 -56.09 8.30 0.88
N ILE A 7 -56.01 9.63 1.02
CA ILE A 7 -54.71 10.34 1.15
C ILE A 7 -53.86 9.74 2.29
N LEU A 8 -54.51 9.25 3.35
CA LEU A 8 -53.84 8.60 4.47
C LEU A 8 -53.17 7.25 4.10
N GLU A 9 -53.81 6.43 3.26
CA GLU A 9 -53.19 5.18 2.76
C GLU A 9 -51.95 5.48 1.93
N LEU A 10 -51.98 6.54 1.12
CA LEU A 10 -50.83 6.96 0.33
C LEU A 10 -49.64 7.34 1.23
N VAL A 11 -49.89 8.06 2.33
CA VAL A 11 -48.84 8.41 3.30
C VAL A 11 -48.22 7.14 3.91
N PHE A 12 -49.04 6.17 4.32
CA PHE A 12 -48.55 4.91 4.87
C PHE A 12 -47.69 4.13 3.87
N VAL A 13 -48.11 4.06 2.61
CA VAL A 13 -47.35 3.38 1.55
C VAL A 13 -45.98 4.03 1.34
N ILE A 14 -45.91 5.37 1.30
CA ILE A 14 -44.64 6.10 1.13
C ILE A 14 -43.70 5.85 2.31
N VAL A 15 -44.21 5.87 3.54
CA VAL A 15 -43.41 5.60 4.75
C VAL A 15 -42.86 4.18 4.72
N ILE A 16 -43.70 3.19 4.41
CA ILE A 16 -43.26 1.78 4.31
C ILE A 16 -42.20 1.61 3.23
N LEU A 17 -42.41 2.19 2.04
CA LEU A 17 -41.43 2.16 0.95
C LEU A 17 -40.11 2.83 1.34
N GLY A 18 -40.15 3.93 2.09
CA GLY A 18 -38.95 4.60 2.60
C GLY A 18 -38.15 3.73 3.57
N ILE A 19 -38.84 3.01 4.47
CA ILE A 19 -38.18 2.07 5.39
C ILE A 19 -37.60 0.87 4.62
N LEU A 20 -38.36 0.30 3.68
CA LEU A 20 -37.86 -0.82 2.87
C LEU A 20 -36.63 -0.39 2.05
N TYR A 21 -36.64 0.82 1.50
CA TYR A 21 -35.51 1.34 0.72
C TYR A 21 -34.20 1.38 1.54
N THR A 22 -34.25 1.81 2.81
CA THR A 22 -33.06 1.89 3.67
C THR A 22 -32.59 0.52 4.16
N VAL A 23 -33.50 -0.43 4.38
CA VAL A 23 -33.15 -1.79 4.82
C VAL A 23 -32.59 -2.62 3.67
N PHE A 24 -33.10 -2.43 2.45
CA PHE A 24 -32.69 -3.22 1.28
C PHE A 24 -31.50 -2.64 0.51
N THR A 25 -30.99 -1.45 0.83
CA THR A 25 -29.80 -0.93 0.13
C THR A 25 -28.56 -1.72 0.59
N PRO A 26 -27.95 -2.58 -0.25
CA PRO A 26 -26.77 -3.32 0.15
C PRO A 26 -25.59 -2.36 0.31
N LYS A 27 -24.85 -2.48 1.42
CA LYS A 27 -23.54 -1.83 1.52
C LYS A 27 -22.62 -2.47 0.51
N LEU A 28 -22.27 -1.75 -0.55
CA LEU A 28 -21.28 -2.23 -1.51
C LEU A 28 -19.92 -2.35 -0.78
N PRO A 29 -19.30 -3.54 -0.77
CA PRO A 29 -17.99 -3.69 -0.16
C PRO A 29 -16.98 -2.82 -0.91
N ASN A 30 -16.03 -2.26 -0.17
CA ASN A 30 -14.98 -1.43 -0.74
C ASN A 30 -13.90 -2.29 -1.40
N TYR A 31 -14.26 -2.78 -2.59
CA TYR A 31 -13.42 -3.67 -3.38
C TYR A 31 -12.04 -3.06 -3.66
N LYS A 32 -11.94 -1.74 -3.84
CA LYS A 32 -10.66 -1.07 -4.12
C LYS A 32 -9.70 -1.10 -2.93
N LEU A 33 -10.21 -0.86 -1.72
CA LEU A 33 -9.43 -0.95 -0.50
C LEU A 33 -8.93 -2.38 -0.28
N ASP A 34 -9.78 -3.38 -0.46
CA ASP A 34 -9.37 -4.79 -0.36
C ASP A 34 -8.38 -5.19 -1.47
N GLU A 35 -8.58 -4.73 -2.70
CA GLU A 35 -7.69 -5.01 -3.83
C GLU A 35 -6.28 -4.44 -3.60
N VAL A 36 -6.17 -3.20 -3.11
CA VAL A 36 -4.86 -2.58 -2.86
C VAL A 36 -4.16 -3.20 -1.65
N THR A 37 -4.89 -3.49 -0.57
CA THR A 37 -4.33 -4.19 0.59
C THR A 37 -3.80 -5.57 0.21
N ASN A 38 -4.58 -6.36 -0.53
CA ASN A 38 -4.17 -7.69 -0.96
C ASN A 38 -2.96 -7.64 -1.91
N ARG A 39 -2.92 -6.67 -2.81
CA ARG A 39 -1.78 -6.52 -3.73
C ARG A 39 -0.51 -6.06 -3.03
N VAL A 40 -0.60 -5.12 -2.08
CA VAL A 40 0.55 -4.74 -1.25
C VAL A 40 1.01 -5.92 -0.41
N LEU A 41 0.10 -6.72 0.16
CA LEU A 41 0.44 -7.95 0.89
C LEU A 41 1.23 -8.94 0.02
N ILE A 42 0.80 -9.15 -1.23
CA ILE A 42 1.51 -10.01 -2.20
C ILE A 42 2.90 -9.44 -2.49
N TYR A 43 3.00 -8.13 -2.77
CA TYR A 43 4.29 -7.51 -3.06
C TYR A 43 5.23 -7.54 -1.87
N LEU A 44 4.77 -7.27 -0.65
CA LEU A 44 5.60 -7.37 0.55
C LEU A 44 6.16 -8.78 0.75
N ASN A 45 5.32 -9.82 0.55
CA ASN A 45 5.79 -11.20 0.60
C ASN A 45 6.79 -11.51 -0.52
N TYR A 46 6.54 -11.02 -1.73
CA TYR A 46 7.45 -11.21 -2.85
C TYR A 46 8.82 -10.54 -2.61
N VAL A 47 8.83 -9.32 -2.07
CA VAL A 47 10.05 -8.61 -1.66
C VAL A 47 10.79 -9.37 -0.57
N ARG A 48 10.08 -9.88 0.43
CA ARG A 48 10.66 -10.72 1.48
C ARG A 48 11.34 -11.95 0.87
N TYR A 49 10.68 -12.69 -0.02
CA TYR A 49 11.29 -13.85 -0.68
C TYR A 49 12.48 -13.45 -1.56
N LYS A 50 12.37 -12.33 -2.28
CA LYS A 50 13.46 -11.81 -3.10
C LYS A 50 14.69 -11.48 -2.24
N ALA A 51 14.52 -10.90 -1.06
CA ALA A 51 15.61 -10.60 -0.12
C ALA A 51 16.29 -11.86 0.43
N LEU A 52 15.55 -12.98 0.59
CA LEU A 52 16.12 -14.25 1.06
C LEU A 52 17.04 -14.92 0.02
N ILE A 53 16.86 -14.62 -1.27
CA ILE A 53 17.64 -15.24 -2.36
C ILE A 53 18.70 -14.31 -2.96
N ASP A 54 18.60 -13.02 -2.72
CA ASP A 54 19.44 -11.98 -3.32
C ASP A 54 20.19 -11.24 -2.21
N ASP A 55 21.30 -11.85 -1.78
CA ASP A 55 22.15 -11.29 -0.73
C ASP A 55 22.85 -10.02 -1.22
N LYS A 56 22.75 -8.97 -0.41
CA LYS A 56 23.33 -7.64 -0.66
C LYS A 56 24.52 -7.34 0.24
N PHE A 57 24.91 -8.30 1.08
CA PHE A 57 26.03 -8.13 1.99
C PHE A 57 27.36 -8.01 1.23
N GLU A 58 28.08 -6.92 1.50
CA GLU A 58 29.40 -6.68 0.95
C GLU A 58 30.29 -6.08 2.05
N THR A 59 31.42 -6.72 2.34
CA THR A 59 32.30 -6.32 3.46
C THR A 59 33.04 -5.02 3.21
N GLU A 60 33.34 -4.73 1.94
CA GLU A 60 34.14 -3.58 1.52
C GLU A 60 33.33 -2.28 1.41
N VAL A 61 31.99 -2.38 1.45
CA VAL A 61 31.07 -1.25 1.29
C VAL A 61 30.39 -0.96 2.63
N SER A 62 30.78 0.10 3.33
CA SER A 62 30.25 0.36 4.69
C SER A 62 28.72 0.57 4.71
N GLU A 63 28.16 1.04 3.61
CA GLU A 63 26.73 1.31 3.44
C GLU A 63 25.99 0.24 2.63
N TRP A 64 26.54 -0.98 2.48
CA TRP A 64 25.96 -2.09 1.72
C TRP A 64 24.46 -2.32 2.01
N PHE A 65 24.02 -2.02 3.23
CA PHE A 65 22.64 -2.18 3.68
C PHE A 65 21.65 -1.31 2.90
N LYS A 66 22.09 -0.21 2.27
CA LYS A 66 21.29 0.62 1.35
C LYS A 66 20.77 -0.19 0.16
N GLY A 67 21.51 -1.21 -0.25
CA GLY A 67 21.13 -2.09 -1.35
C GLY A 67 20.02 -3.08 -1.02
N ARG A 68 19.54 -3.17 0.22
CA ARG A 68 18.48 -4.13 0.57
C ARG A 68 17.17 -3.85 -0.16
N TRP A 69 16.47 -4.94 -0.48
CA TRP A 69 15.14 -4.88 -1.07
C TRP A 69 14.16 -4.16 -0.13
N THR A 70 13.62 -3.05 -0.63
CA THR A 70 12.87 -2.08 0.15
C THR A 70 11.58 -1.72 -0.57
N MET A 71 10.47 -1.70 0.17
CA MET A 71 9.24 -1.05 -0.23
C MET A 71 9.14 0.30 0.48
N LYS A 72 8.91 1.38 -0.26
CA LYS A 72 8.84 2.74 0.28
C LYS A 72 7.56 3.45 -0.17
N PHE A 73 6.84 4.06 0.78
CA PHE A 73 5.65 4.85 0.55
C PHE A 73 5.99 6.35 0.54
N MET A 74 5.46 7.07 -0.45
CA MET A 74 5.78 8.47 -0.70
C MET A 74 4.57 9.24 -1.22
N ARG A 75 4.64 10.57 -1.16
CA ARG A 75 3.61 11.48 -1.68
C ARG A 75 3.96 11.95 -3.08
N CYS A 76 2.97 11.96 -3.96
CA CYS A 76 3.02 12.70 -5.21
C CYS A 76 3.09 14.20 -4.92
N ARG A 77 3.61 15.00 -5.85
CA ARG A 77 3.56 16.45 -5.71
C ARG A 77 2.13 16.97 -5.80
N GLU A 78 1.82 17.99 -5.01
CA GLU A 78 0.50 18.62 -4.99
C GLU A 78 0.14 19.25 -6.35
N ASP A 79 1.12 19.88 -7.04
CA ASP A 79 0.94 20.45 -8.39
C ASP A 79 0.68 19.41 -9.49
N LYS A 80 0.84 18.11 -9.17
CA LYS A 80 0.57 16.97 -10.05
C LYS A 80 -0.67 16.17 -9.63
N GLY A 81 -1.53 16.79 -8.81
CA GLY A 81 -2.79 16.20 -8.34
C GLY A 81 -2.67 15.37 -7.07
N GLY A 82 -1.52 15.42 -6.38
CA GLY A 82 -1.32 14.81 -5.07
C GLY A 82 -1.52 13.29 -5.03
N GLY A 83 -1.71 12.79 -3.81
CA GLY A 83 -1.94 11.37 -3.52
C GLY A 83 -0.68 10.61 -3.11
N ILE A 84 -0.84 9.30 -2.92
CA ILE A 84 0.20 8.41 -2.38
C ILE A 84 0.61 7.38 -3.43
N TYR A 85 1.88 7.03 -3.42
CA TYR A 85 2.43 5.94 -4.21
C TYR A 85 3.42 5.12 -3.39
N PHE A 86 3.78 3.95 -3.91
CA PHE A 86 4.92 3.19 -3.40
C PHE A 86 5.85 2.77 -4.51
N THR A 87 7.11 2.53 -4.16
CA THR A 87 8.11 1.92 -5.04
C THR A 87 8.75 0.74 -4.32
N ILE A 88 9.24 -0.21 -5.10
CA ILE A 88 9.99 -1.35 -4.58
C ILE A 88 11.31 -1.45 -5.31
N TYR A 89 12.43 -1.47 -4.60
CA TYR A 89 13.75 -1.40 -5.20
C TYR A 89 14.86 -1.97 -4.33
N SER A 90 16.03 -2.11 -4.95
CA SER A 90 17.32 -2.41 -4.34
C SER A 90 18.32 -1.42 -4.95
N GLU A 91 18.88 -0.53 -4.14
CA GLU A 91 19.81 0.50 -4.63
C GLU A 91 21.16 -0.12 -4.99
N THR A 92 21.71 0.18 -6.17
CA THR A 92 23.01 -0.38 -6.59
C THR A 92 24.09 0.69 -6.79
N ASN A 93 23.74 1.97 -6.67
CA ASN A 93 24.58 3.07 -7.11
C ASN A 93 24.87 4.15 -6.03
N ASP A 94 24.39 3.97 -4.80
CA ASP A 94 24.58 4.86 -3.65
C ASP A 94 24.21 6.35 -3.88
N LYS A 95 23.37 6.66 -4.88
CA LYS A 95 23.00 8.06 -5.21
C LYS A 95 21.81 8.60 -4.43
N GLY A 96 21.21 7.80 -3.54
CA GLY A 96 20.04 8.17 -2.75
C GLY A 96 18.75 8.30 -3.58
N HIS A 97 18.78 7.84 -4.84
CA HIS A 97 17.67 7.93 -5.78
C HIS A 97 17.55 6.63 -6.57
N THR A 98 16.48 5.90 -6.29
CA THR A 98 16.09 4.71 -7.01
C THR A 98 15.83 5.00 -8.49
N GLY A 99 16.57 4.35 -9.38
CA GLY A 99 16.25 4.31 -10.79
C GLY A 99 15.07 3.40 -11.10
N GLN A 100 14.35 3.68 -12.20
CA GLN A 100 13.29 2.81 -12.69
C GLN A 100 13.78 1.37 -12.90
N GLU A 101 14.99 1.22 -13.44
CA GLU A 101 15.58 -0.08 -13.78
C GLU A 101 16.06 -0.89 -12.55
N GLU A 102 16.30 -0.22 -11.44
CA GLU A 102 16.65 -0.82 -10.13
C GLU A 102 15.40 -1.27 -9.35
N SER A 103 14.21 -0.96 -9.88
CA SER A 103 12.96 -1.31 -9.23
C SER A 103 12.56 -2.74 -9.56
N LEU A 104 11.91 -3.39 -8.60
CA LEU A 104 11.38 -4.73 -8.77
C LEU A 104 10.37 -4.74 -9.93
N LYS A 105 10.43 -5.77 -10.78
CA LYS A 105 9.39 -6.00 -11.78
C LYS A 105 8.25 -6.79 -11.17
N ASP A 106 7.03 -6.35 -11.44
CA ASP A 106 5.82 -7.08 -11.14
C ASP A 106 5.87 -8.44 -11.87
N PRO A 107 5.79 -9.58 -11.15
CA PRO A 107 5.92 -10.90 -11.75
C PRO A 107 4.78 -11.24 -12.73
N LEU A 108 3.62 -10.57 -12.64
CA LEU A 108 2.49 -10.82 -13.53
C LEU A 108 2.54 -9.98 -14.80
N THR A 109 2.96 -8.71 -14.68
CA THR A 109 2.91 -7.76 -15.80
C THR A 109 4.28 -7.48 -16.43
N ASN A 110 5.36 -7.92 -15.79
CA ASN A 110 6.75 -7.61 -16.14
C ASN A 110 7.06 -6.10 -16.23
N LYS A 111 6.25 -5.28 -15.52
CA LYS A 111 6.42 -3.82 -15.44
C LYS A 111 7.10 -3.44 -14.15
N TYR A 112 7.85 -2.34 -14.16
CA TYR A 112 8.55 -1.85 -12.98
C TYR A 112 7.56 -1.38 -11.90
N ILE A 113 7.76 -1.80 -10.66
CA ILE A 113 7.04 -1.31 -9.48
C ILE A 113 7.71 0.00 -9.05
N PHE A 114 7.57 0.99 -9.93
CA PHE A 114 8.24 2.28 -9.84
C PHE A 114 7.31 3.42 -10.26
N THR A 115 7.45 4.56 -9.59
CA THR A 115 7.04 5.87 -10.09
C THR A 115 7.86 6.93 -9.37
N SER A 116 8.02 8.09 -9.99
CA SER A 116 8.55 9.28 -9.33
C SER A 116 7.44 10.03 -8.60
N ASN A 117 7.80 11.08 -7.86
CA ASN A 117 6.85 11.99 -7.22
C ASN A 117 5.97 12.79 -8.21
N TYR A 118 6.24 12.73 -9.52
CA TYR A 118 5.35 13.26 -10.55
C TYR A 118 4.09 12.40 -10.72
N CYS A 119 4.14 11.11 -10.32
CA CYS A 119 3.00 10.18 -10.36
C CYS A 119 2.28 10.11 -11.71
N GLU A 120 3.08 10.20 -12.78
CA GLU A 120 2.63 10.11 -14.16
C GLU A 120 2.53 8.65 -14.60
N LYS A 121 1.53 8.35 -15.44
CA LYS A 121 1.37 7.03 -16.02
C LYS A 121 2.50 6.78 -17.02
N ASN A 122 3.17 5.64 -16.89
CA ASN A 122 4.21 5.20 -17.81
C ASN A 122 3.90 3.75 -18.22
N SER A 123 4.00 3.44 -19.51
CA SER A 123 3.70 2.10 -20.05
C SER A 123 4.63 1.00 -19.49
N LYS A 124 5.85 1.38 -19.11
CA LYS A 124 6.86 0.51 -18.48
C LYS A 124 6.62 0.27 -16.98
N ASN A 125 5.82 1.12 -16.32
CA ASN A 125 5.55 1.03 -14.89
C ASN A 125 4.22 0.33 -14.62
N SER A 126 4.18 -0.40 -13.50
CA SER A 126 2.94 -1.01 -13.03
C SER A 126 1.98 0.11 -12.60
N PRO A 127 0.72 0.12 -13.08
CA PRO A 127 -0.26 1.13 -12.66
C PRO A 127 -0.65 0.99 -11.18
N PHE A 128 -0.31 -0.14 -10.56
CA PHE A 128 -0.66 -0.49 -9.19
C PHE A 128 0.15 0.27 -8.13
N VAL A 129 1.25 0.92 -8.54
CA VAL A 129 2.08 1.74 -7.65
C VAL A 129 1.38 3.01 -7.16
N LEU A 130 0.35 3.47 -7.89
CA LEU A 130 -0.39 4.69 -7.60
C LEU A 130 -1.62 4.37 -6.75
N LEU A 131 -1.57 4.67 -5.45
CA LEU A 131 -2.65 4.36 -4.52
C LEU A 131 -3.90 5.23 -4.72
N LYS A 132 -3.74 6.39 -5.37
CA LYS A 132 -4.88 7.24 -5.79
C LYS A 132 -5.86 6.51 -6.72
N ASN A 133 -5.42 5.48 -7.44
CA ASN A 133 -6.30 4.65 -8.28
C ASN A 133 -7.28 3.78 -7.45
N TYR A 134 -7.01 3.63 -6.15
CA TYR A 134 -7.76 2.79 -5.21
C TYR A 134 -8.56 3.58 -4.18
N ASP A 135 -8.74 4.90 -4.40
CA ASP A 135 -9.42 5.79 -3.44
C ASP A 135 -8.81 5.77 -2.03
N ILE A 136 -7.49 5.53 -1.95
CA ILE A 136 -6.72 5.68 -0.73
C ILE A 136 -6.45 7.17 -0.48
N GLU A 137 -6.85 7.62 0.70
CA GLU A 137 -6.62 8.97 1.20
C GLU A 137 -5.32 9.04 2.00
N ASP A 138 -5.07 8.03 2.84
CA ASP A 138 -3.90 8.02 3.73
C ASP A 138 -3.28 6.63 3.88
N VAL A 139 -1.98 6.61 4.14
CA VAL A 139 -1.22 5.41 4.50
C VAL A 139 -0.40 5.73 5.75
N GLN A 140 -0.59 4.93 6.79
CA GLN A 140 0.09 5.12 8.07
C GLN A 140 0.98 3.92 8.35
N VAL A 141 2.27 4.16 8.53
CA VAL A 141 3.27 3.12 8.82
C VAL A 141 3.79 3.32 10.24
N SER A 142 3.42 2.42 11.16
CA SER A 142 3.65 2.59 12.60
C SER A 142 5.12 2.56 13.01
N CYS A 143 5.99 2.07 12.13
CA CYS A 143 7.43 1.93 12.36
C CYS A 143 8.28 2.87 11.48
N ASN A 144 7.66 3.89 10.88
CA ASN A 144 8.39 4.86 10.09
C ASN A 144 9.34 5.69 10.98
N ALA A 145 10.62 5.71 10.62
CA ALA A 145 11.65 6.53 11.27
C ALA A 145 12.20 7.63 10.35
N THR A 146 11.54 7.89 9.21
CA THR A 146 12.04 8.79 8.16
C THR A 146 11.04 9.89 7.82
N THR A 147 11.46 10.85 6.99
CA THR A 147 10.62 11.92 6.44
C THR A 147 9.64 11.45 5.36
N SER A 148 9.79 10.22 4.86
CA SER A 148 8.81 9.61 3.95
C SER A 148 7.55 9.15 4.71
N ILE A 149 6.55 8.60 4.03
CA ILE A 149 5.37 8.03 4.73
C ILE A 149 5.79 6.79 5.54
N GLY A 150 6.72 6.01 5.00
CA GLY A 150 7.27 4.83 5.63
C GLY A 150 8.02 3.98 4.64
N GLN A 151 8.94 3.17 5.15
CA GLN A 151 9.67 2.20 4.37
C GLN A 151 9.89 0.92 5.17
N ILE A 152 9.93 -0.20 4.46
CA ILE A 152 10.17 -1.53 5.02
C ILE A 152 11.17 -2.23 4.13
N SER A 153 12.23 -2.75 4.73
CA SER A 153 13.30 -3.45 4.05
C SER A 153 13.47 -4.85 4.65
N PHE A 154 13.84 -5.81 3.80
CA PHE A 154 14.02 -7.20 4.22
C PHE A 154 15.48 -7.61 4.05
N GLY A 155 16.01 -8.34 5.04
CA GLY A 155 17.35 -8.93 4.99
C GLY A 155 17.31 -10.41 4.59
N VAL A 156 18.45 -10.90 4.09
CA VAL A 156 18.69 -12.32 3.81
C VAL A 156 18.61 -13.18 5.09
N ASP A 157 18.83 -12.57 6.25
CA ASP A 157 18.72 -13.17 7.57
C ASP A 157 17.26 -13.31 8.07
N GLY A 158 16.28 -12.93 7.24
CA GLY A 158 14.86 -12.99 7.57
C GLY A 158 14.37 -11.85 8.47
N LYS A 159 15.25 -10.92 8.85
CA LYS A 159 14.88 -9.75 9.66
C LYS A 159 14.32 -8.63 8.82
N VAL A 160 13.63 -7.73 9.49
CA VAL A 160 12.99 -6.54 8.90
C VAL A 160 13.67 -5.28 9.41
N TYR A 161 13.77 -4.27 8.54
CA TYR A 161 14.46 -3.00 8.80
C TYR A 161 13.60 -1.83 8.33
N THR A 162 13.75 -0.66 8.96
CA THR A 162 12.87 0.52 8.71
C THR A 162 13.63 1.79 8.33
N GLN A 163 14.95 1.80 8.50
CA GLN A 163 15.83 2.87 8.07
C GLN A 163 16.98 2.26 7.31
N LEU A 164 17.24 2.79 6.10
CA LEU A 164 18.41 2.43 5.30
C LEU A 164 19.22 3.67 4.86
N THR A 165 18.82 4.90 5.24
CA THR A 165 19.47 6.11 4.73
C THR A 165 20.79 6.43 5.43
N SER A 166 20.82 6.34 6.76
CA SER A 166 21.99 6.70 7.59
C SER A 166 22.40 5.58 8.54
N GLU A 167 21.47 4.68 8.86
CA GLU A 167 21.66 3.62 9.84
C GLU A 167 20.93 2.38 9.38
N ASN A 168 21.45 1.21 9.77
CA ASN A 168 20.85 -0.10 9.52
C ASN A 168 19.90 -0.49 10.67
N LEU A 169 18.73 0.15 10.75
CA LEU A 169 17.86 0.00 11.92
C LEU A 169 16.94 -1.22 11.79
N GLU A 170 17.23 -2.25 12.59
CA GLU A 170 16.40 -3.45 12.71
C GLU A 170 15.09 -3.16 13.45
N LEU A 171 13.97 -3.61 12.87
CA LEU A 171 12.66 -3.54 13.48
C LEU A 171 12.64 -4.42 14.75
N LYS A 172 12.27 -3.84 15.90
CA LYS A 172 12.22 -4.56 17.19
C LYS A 172 10.82 -4.97 17.64
N LYS A 173 9.78 -4.32 17.13
CA LYS A 173 8.37 -4.57 17.44
C LYS A 173 7.57 -4.71 16.14
N PRO A 174 6.42 -5.42 16.13
CA PRO A 174 5.60 -5.51 14.92
C PRO A 174 5.26 -4.14 14.35
N CYS A 175 5.34 -4.03 13.02
CA CYS A 175 4.97 -2.82 12.28
C CYS A 175 3.62 -3.02 11.62
N THR A 176 2.77 -1.99 11.66
CA THR A 176 1.48 -1.98 10.98
C THR A 176 1.50 -0.96 9.85
N ILE A 177 1.07 -1.38 8.67
CA ILE A 177 0.77 -0.52 7.53
C ILE A 177 -0.75 -0.45 7.42
N ARG A 178 -1.31 0.74 7.66
CA ARG A 178 -2.73 1.01 7.58
C ARG A 178 -3.06 1.78 6.32
N PHE A 179 -3.98 1.26 5.52
CA PHE A 179 -4.57 1.96 4.37
C PHE A 179 -5.90 2.56 4.79
N VAL A 180 -6.07 3.86 4.60
CA VAL A 180 -7.33 4.58 4.88
C VAL A 180 -7.92 5.03 3.56
N SER A 181 -9.15 4.62 3.29
CA SER A 181 -9.90 5.04 2.11
C SER A 181 -10.61 6.38 2.33
N LYS A 182 -11.04 7.03 1.25
CA LYS A 182 -11.85 8.26 1.30
C LYS A 182 -13.16 8.12 2.08
N THR A 183 -13.72 6.91 2.17
CA THR A 183 -14.91 6.60 2.98
C THR A 183 -14.60 6.40 4.47
N LYS A 184 -13.33 6.62 4.88
CA LYS A 184 -12.79 6.43 6.24
C LYS A 184 -12.75 4.97 6.71
N GLU A 185 -13.06 4.02 5.85
CA GLU A 185 -12.77 2.60 6.09
C GLU A 185 -11.27 2.34 5.99
N PHE A 186 -10.76 1.38 6.76
CA PHE A 186 -9.35 1.03 6.78
C PHE A 186 -9.10 -0.48 6.74
N ARG A 187 -7.88 -0.82 6.33
CA ARG A 187 -7.33 -2.18 6.34
C ARG A 187 -5.88 -2.13 6.82
N ASP A 188 -5.49 -3.15 7.58
CA ASP A 188 -4.19 -3.21 8.23
C ASP A 188 -3.40 -4.43 7.78
N ILE A 189 -2.13 -4.21 7.44
CA ILE A 189 -1.12 -5.26 7.24
C ILE A 189 -0.13 -5.20 8.40
N LYS A 190 0.12 -6.34 9.05
CA LYS A 190 1.13 -6.47 10.10
C LYS A 190 2.39 -7.15 9.58
N ILE A 191 3.54 -6.67 10.02
CA ILE A 191 4.85 -7.23 9.72
C ILE A 191 5.58 -7.54 11.03
N TYR A 192 6.03 -8.78 11.18
CA TYR A 192 6.74 -9.24 12.38
C TYR A 192 8.26 -9.15 12.20
N PRO A 193 8.99 -8.66 13.22
CA PRO A 193 10.41 -8.30 13.08
C PRO A 193 11.37 -9.47 12.85
N LYS A 194 11.15 -10.62 13.51
CA LYS A 194 12.12 -11.72 13.55
C LYS A 194 12.14 -12.60 12.30
N THR A 195 10.98 -12.83 11.68
CA THR A 195 10.81 -13.74 10.54
C THR A 195 10.40 -13.03 9.26
N GLY A 196 10.09 -11.74 9.38
CA GLY A 196 9.41 -10.98 8.33
C GLY A 196 8.01 -11.49 8.01
N TYR A 197 7.39 -12.34 8.85
CA TYR A 197 6.03 -12.83 8.59
C TYR A 197 5.05 -11.66 8.42
N ILE A 198 4.13 -11.80 7.48
CA ILE A 198 3.22 -10.73 7.03
C ILE A 198 1.80 -11.28 6.99
N GLU A 199 0.88 -10.58 7.63
CA GLU A 199 -0.54 -10.94 7.64
C GLU A 199 -1.44 -9.71 7.49
N LYS A 200 -2.63 -9.93 6.93
CA LYS A 200 -3.74 -8.98 6.97
C LYS A 200 -4.52 -9.23 8.27
N ILE A 201 -4.77 -8.19 9.06
CA ILE A 201 -5.42 -8.34 10.39
C ILE A 201 -6.89 -7.88 10.40
N ASN A 202 -7.29 -7.06 9.42
CA ASN A 202 -8.64 -6.52 9.26
C ASN A 202 -9.02 -6.56 7.78
#